data_AF-A0A3M5E094-F1
#
_entry.id   AF-A0A3M5E094-F1
#
_cell.length_a   1.000
_cell.length_b   1.000
_cell.length_c   1.000
_cell.angle_alpha   90.00
_cell.angle_beta   90.00
_cell.angle_gamma   90.00
#
_symmetry.space_group_name_H-M   'P 1'
#
loop_
_entity.id
_entity.type
_entity.pdbx_description
1 polymer ?
#
loop_
_entity_poly.entity_id
_entity_poly.type
_entity_poly.pdbx_seq_one_letter_code
_entity_poly.pdbx_strand_id
1 'polypeptide(L)' 'MVEIVVRDRSLLISNPIGAAQGTEESMAFGYGLGLDLVQRLCQKSGWRLHYSSDEQRFRCELLFPATPD' A
#
# COMPACT_ATOMS: atom_id res chain seq x y z
N MET A 1 2.77 -2.26 -15.03
CA MET A 1 4.01 -1.94 -14.28
C MET A 1 3.62 -1.27 -12.98
N VAL A 2 4.16 -1.70 -11.85
CA VAL A 2 3.95 -1.02 -10.56
C VAL A 2 4.74 0.28 -10.56
N GLU A 3 4.09 1.38 -10.21
CA GLU A 3 4.69 2.70 -10.07
C GLU A 3 4.95 2.98 -8.58
N ILE A 4 6.16 3.43 -8.25
CA ILE A 4 6.59 3.74 -6.89
C ILE A 4 7.14 5.17 -6.88
N VAL A 5 6.53 6.04 -6.09
CA VAL A 5 6.91 7.45 -5.95
C VAL A 5 7.29 7.73 -4.50
N VAL A 6 8.55 8.10 -4.28
CA VAL A 6 9.05 8.57 -2.98
C VAL A 6 8.94 10.08 -2.93
N ARG A 7 8.37 10.60 -1.85
CA ARG A 7 8.27 12.03 -1.51
C ARG A 7 8.91 12.26 -0.15
N ASP A 8 9.06 13.53 0.22
CA ASP A 8 9.68 13.96 1.47
C ASP A 8 9.18 13.19 2.71
N ARG A 9 7.86 13.02 2.84
CA ARG A 9 7.24 12.30 3.97
C ARG A 9 6.22 11.25 3.53
N SER A 10 6.29 10.78 2.29
CA SER A 10 5.39 9.71 1.85
C SER A 10 5.97 8.80 0.78
N LEU A 11 5.43 7.58 0.73
CA LEU A 11 5.68 6.61 -0.32
C LEU A 11 4.33 6.23 -0.95
N LEU A 12 4.17 6.52 -2.24
CA LEU A 12 2.99 6.15 -3.02
C LEU A 12 3.32 4.97 -3.94
N ILE A 13 2.58 3.88 -3.81
CA ILE A 13 2.66 2.70 -4.66
C ILE A 13 1.36 2.60 -5.45
N SER A 14 1.44 2.59 -6.78
CA SER A 14 0.29 2.43 -7.68
C SER A 14 0.46 1.17 -8.53
N ASN A 15 -0.45 0.21 -8.37
CA ASN A 15 -0.45 -1.05 -9.11
C ASN A 15 -1.63 -1.08 -10.11
N PRO A 16 -1.40 -1.17 -11.43
CA PRO A 16 -2.48 -1.32 -12.40
C PRO A 16 -3.31 -2.59 -12.17
N ILE A 17 -4.62 -2.47 -12.19
CA ILE A 17 -5.56 -3.59 -11.99
C ILE A 17 -5.38 -4.64 -13.10
N GLY A 18 -5.03 -4.21 -14.31
CA GLY A 18 -4.74 -5.11 -15.44
C GLY A 18 -3.46 -5.94 -15.33
N ALA A 19 -2.58 -5.69 -14.35
CA ALA A 19 -1.44 -6.56 -14.07
C ALA A 19 -1.82 -7.80 -13.24
N ALA A 20 -3.04 -7.81 -12.68
CA ALA A 20 -3.61 -8.93 -11.94
C ALA A 20 -4.60 -9.71 -12.82
N GLN A 21 -4.15 -10.27 -13.95
CA GLN A 21 -4.83 -11.42 -14.56
C GLN A 21 -4.50 -12.74 -13.80
N GLY A 22 -4.43 -12.65 -12.48
CA GLY A 22 -4.29 -13.78 -11.57
C GLY A 22 -5.54 -13.84 -10.73
N THR A 23 -6.45 -14.74 -11.13
CA THR A 23 -7.50 -15.42 -10.37
C THR A 23 -7.96 -14.79 -9.05
N GLU A 24 -9.27 -14.57 -8.98
CA GLU A 24 -10.10 -14.12 -7.85
C GLU A 24 -9.80 -14.79 -6.48
N GLU A 25 -9.03 -15.88 -6.45
CA GLU A 25 -8.60 -16.57 -5.23
C GLU A 25 -7.57 -15.80 -4.39
N SER A 26 -6.69 -14.99 -4.99
CA SER A 26 -5.81 -14.09 -4.20
C SER A 26 -6.58 -12.93 -3.57
N MET A 27 -7.77 -12.58 -4.08
CA MET A 27 -8.65 -11.59 -3.46
C MET A 27 -9.46 -12.19 -2.31
N ALA A 28 -9.72 -13.50 -2.32
CA ALA A 28 -10.44 -14.20 -1.25
C ALA A 28 -9.60 -14.45 0.01
N PHE A 29 -8.27 -14.54 -0.09
CA PHE A 29 -7.39 -14.85 1.05
C PHE A 29 -6.10 -14.01 1.18
N GLY A 30 -5.77 -13.15 0.21
CA GLY A 30 -4.40 -12.65 0.00
C GLY A 30 -4.05 -11.26 0.55
N TYR A 31 -4.98 -10.54 1.20
CA TYR A 31 -4.61 -9.32 1.93
C TYR A 31 -4.31 -9.57 3.41
N GLY A 32 -4.89 -10.61 4.04
CA GLY A 32 -4.90 -10.76 5.50
C GLY A 32 -3.53 -10.62 6.16
N LEU A 33 -2.59 -11.54 5.89
CA LEU A 33 -1.30 -11.53 6.60
C LEU A 33 -0.37 -10.41 6.15
N GLY A 34 -0.25 -10.18 4.84
CA GLY A 34 0.65 -9.15 4.31
C GLY A 34 0.21 -7.74 4.72
N LEU A 35 -1.09 -7.46 4.64
CA LEU A 35 -1.65 -6.18 5.06
C LEU A 35 -1.60 -6.04 6.58
N ASP A 36 -1.92 -7.08 7.34
CA ASP A 36 -1.83 -7.03 8.81
C ASP A 36 -0.39 -6.78 9.28
N LEU A 37 0.61 -7.39 8.62
CA LEU A 37 2.02 -7.13 8.90
C LEU A 37 2.39 -5.67 8.61
N VAL A 38 1.98 -5.15 7.45
CA VAL A 38 2.24 -3.75 7.08
C VAL A 38 1.52 -2.79 8.03
N GLN A 39 0.28 -3.07 8.42
CA GLN A 39 -0.48 -2.26 9.38
C GLN A 39 0.20 -2.25 10.76
N ARG A 40 0.63 -3.41 11.27
CA ARG A 40 1.37 -3.51 12.54
C ARG A 40 2.71 -2.79 12.48
N LEU A 41 3.42 -2.88 11.36
CA LEU A 41 4.66 -2.14 11.14
C LEU A 41 4.41 -0.63 11.16
N CYS A 42 3.36 -0.17 10.48
CA CYS A 42 2.97 1.23 10.47
C CYS A 42 2.64 1.73 11.87
N GLN A 43 1.87 0.97 12.65
CA GLN A 43 1.56 1.30 14.05
C GLN A 43 2.82 1.41 14.91
N LYS A 44 3.75 0.46 14.79
CA LYS A 44 5.01 0.46 15.56
C LYS A 44 5.93 1.63 15.18
N SER A 45 5.95 2.01 13.91
CA SER A 45 6.80 3.09 13.41
C SER A 45 6.15 4.48 13.45
N GLY A 46 4.88 4.59 13.87
CA GLY A 46 4.11 5.83 13.82
C GLY A 46 3.75 6.29 12.41
N TRP A 47 3.80 5.39 11.43
CA TRP A 47 3.45 5.67 10.04
C TRP A 47 1.94 5.53 9.86
N ARG A 48 1.35 6.31 8.94
CA ARG A 48 -0.05 6.13 8.54
C ARG A 48 -0.12 5.45 7.18
N LEU A 49 -1.02 4.49 7.06
CA LEU A 49 -1.26 3.73 5.84
C LEU A 49 -2.64 4.10 5.28
N HIS A 50 -2.69 4.55 4.03
CA HIS A 50 -3.93 4.76 3.29
C HIS A 50 -3.95 3.87 2.04
N TYR A 51 -5.12 3.31 1.74
CA TYR A 51 -5.34 2.54 0.52
C TYR A 51 -6.55 3.09 -0.22
N SER A 52 -6.47 3.08 -1.55
CA SER A 52 -7.58 3.44 -2.43
C SER A 52 -7.50 2.61 -3.71
N SER A 53 -8.62 2.47 -4.40
CA SER A 53 -8.68 1.82 -5.71
C SER A 53 -9.58 2.63 -6.62
N ASP A 54 -9.23 2.71 -7.88
CA ASP A 54 -10.14 3.11 -8.96
C ASP A 54 -10.27 1.98 -9.99
N GLU A 55 -10.99 2.19 -11.08
CA GLU A 55 -11.20 1.18 -12.13
C GLU A 55 -9.91 0.72 -12.83
N GLN A 56 -8.80 1.46 -12.69
CA GLN A 56 -7.56 1.24 -13.41
C GLN A 56 -6.42 0.80 -12.50
N ARG A 57 -6.41 1.20 -11.23
CA ARG A 57 -5.27 1.02 -10.32
C ARG A 57 -5.68 0.83 -8.85
N PHE A 58 -4.93 -0.02 -8.15
CA PHE A 58 -4.81 0.02 -6.70
C PHE A 58 -3.73 1.01 -6.29
N ARG A 59 -3.97 1.79 -5.24
CA ARG A 59 -3.01 2.73 -4.66
C ARG A 59 -2.85 2.48 -3.17
N CYS A 60 -1.61 2.54 -2.72
CA CYS A 60 -1.21 2.47 -1.32
C CYS A 60 -0.29 3.65 -1.03
N GLU A 61 -0.60 4.42 0.01
CA GLU A 61 0.23 5.53 0.48
C GLU A 61 0.66 5.28 1.93
N LEU A 62 1.97 5.32 2.16
CA LEU A 62 2.57 5.37 3.49
C LEU A 62 2.95 6.82 3.80
N LEU A 63 2.55 7.32 4.95
CA LEU A 63 2.89 8.64 5.47
C LEU A 63 3.82 8.48 6.66
N PHE A 64 5.01 9.05 6.57
CA PHE A 64 6.00 9.00 7.63
C PHE A 64 5.76 10.12 8.66
N PRO A 65 6.06 9.89 9.95
CA PRO A 65 6.04 10.94 10.96
C PRO A 65 7.06 12.02 10.59
N ALA A 66 6.81 13.25 11.05
CA ALA A 66 7.85 14.26 11.00
C ALA A 66 9.07 13.75 11.76
N THR A 67 10.26 13.92 11.21
CA THR A 67 11.50 13.73 11.96
C THR A 67 11.43 14.69 13.15
N PRO A 68 11.60 14.21 14.40
CA PRO A 68 11.77 15.13 15.51
C PRO A 68 13.03 15.97 15.26
N ASP A 69 12.90 17.28 15.44
CA ASP A 69 14.00 18.26 15.35
C ASP A 69 15.15 17.93 16.33
#